data_AF-A0A9K3D109-F1
#
_entry.id   AF-A0A9K3D109-F1
#
_cell.length_a   1.000
_cell.length_b   1.000
_cell.length_c   1.000
_cell.angle_alpha   90.00
_cell.angle_beta   90.00
_cell.angle_gamma   90.00
#
_symmetry.space_group_name_H-M   'P 1'
#
loop_
_entity.id
_entity.type
_entity.pdbx_description
1 polymer ?
#
loop_
_entity_poly.entity_id
_entity_poly.type
_entity_poly.pdbx_seq_one_letter_code
_entity_poly.pdbx_strand_id
1 'polypeptide(L)'
;MASTAFPPFPLQQISPQNLQLPPLDAGPPPGRDSPLSSLSSLDAYQASLHPIGKPQLSSRDALGTYFMWHVRPLHRGMCRALILSLFITLVWTYLARDLYHYANDYPTWFGVFDSFPVILWFAGLTLNNMLLGYLILPRVVPDKVSGTKGHVVRTLVHFLMYSTLLISGETFAYHVLGISNNMDYPGLPICDCLHAPAFMKVVYFLLGPLSQALWYYIPNVEGQTAARRLARYKRERERENLPAVDALETGTLSLSVPDVIEEVPVRDSERDSDMDSEREIDTLPPCLSPCLSREEGSAM
;
A
#
# COMPACT_ATOMS: atom_id res chain seq x y z
N MET A 1 27.68 -31.76 -25.30
CA MET A 1 27.54 -30.48 -24.56
C MET A 1 28.28 -29.41 -25.35
N ALA A 2 27.56 -28.61 -26.12
CA ALA A 2 28.14 -27.54 -26.92
C ALA A 2 28.12 -26.23 -26.11
N SER A 3 29.29 -25.64 -25.88
CA SER A 3 29.46 -24.38 -25.18
C SER A 3 29.21 -23.23 -26.17
N THR A 4 28.12 -22.49 -25.98
CA THR A 4 27.84 -21.27 -26.73
C THR A 4 28.34 -20.07 -25.93
N ALA A 5 29.52 -19.58 -26.30
CA ALA A 5 30.09 -18.34 -25.77
C ALA A 5 29.35 -17.13 -26.37
N PHE A 6 28.88 -16.22 -25.51
CA PHE A 6 28.29 -14.94 -25.91
C PHE A 6 29.39 -13.92 -26.24
N PRO A 7 29.22 -13.09 -27.29
CA PRO A 7 30.17 -12.03 -27.61
C PRO A 7 30.06 -10.84 -26.62
N PRO A 8 31.16 -10.12 -26.37
CA PRO A 8 31.16 -8.96 -25.47
C PRO A 8 30.46 -7.74 -26.09
N PHE A 9 29.67 -7.04 -25.27
CA PHE A 9 29.06 -5.75 -25.63
C PHE A 9 30.11 -4.63 -25.64
N PRO A 10 30.09 -3.72 -26.63
CA PRO A 10 30.95 -2.54 -26.63
C PRO A 10 30.42 -1.47 -25.66
N LEU A 11 31.25 -1.07 -24.69
CA LEU A 11 30.99 0.07 -23.82
C LEU A 11 31.16 1.37 -24.63
N GLN A 12 30.05 2.08 -24.87
CA GLN A 12 30.11 3.44 -25.39
C GLN A 12 30.60 4.40 -24.30
N GLN A 13 31.72 5.05 -24.59
CA GLN A 13 32.37 6.04 -23.75
C GLN A 13 31.61 7.37 -23.85
N ILE A 14 30.88 7.74 -22.79
CA ILE A 14 30.15 9.02 -22.73
C ILE A 14 31.15 10.11 -22.33
N SER A 15 31.37 11.07 -23.24
CA SER A 15 32.26 12.22 -23.05
C SER A 15 31.59 13.29 -22.17
N PRO A 16 32.25 13.79 -21.09
CA PRO A 16 31.69 14.81 -20.21
C PRO A 16 32.12 16.21 -20.69
N GLN A 17 31.52 16.71 -21.76
CA GLN A 17 31.68 18.10 -22.19
C GLN A 17 30.33 18.66 -22.62
N ASN A 18 29.62 19.30 -21.69
CA ASN A 18 28.65 20.39 -21.90
C ASN A 18 27.73 20.53 -20.68
N LEU A 19 28.22 21.19 -19.64
CA LEU A 19 27.35 21.79 -18.62
C LEU A 19 27.84 23.24 -18.40
N GLN A 20 27.48 24.13 -19.32
CA GLN A 20 27.60 25.57 -19.11
C GLN A 20 26.43 26.00 -18.22
N LEU A 21 26.76 26.41 -17.00
CA LEU A 21 25.84 27.12 -16.10
C LEU A 21 25.55 28.51 -16.68
N PRO A 22 24.28 28.96 -16.70
CA PRO A 22 23.95 30.32 -17.07
C PRO A 22 24.46 31.31 -16.01
N PRO A 23 24.80 32.55 -16.40
CA PRO A 23 25.27 33.58 -15.49
C PRO A 23 24.17 33.99 -14.50
N LEU A 24 24.59 34.13 -13.24
CA LEU A 24 23.78 34.54 -12.11
C LEU A 24 23.70 36.09 -12.11
N ASP A 25 22.73 36.66 -12.83
CA ASP A 25 22.44 38.10 -12.74
C ASP A 25 21.61 38.37 -11.48
N ALA A 26 22.30 38.84 -10.44
CA ALA A 26 21.71 39.35 -9.21
C ALA A 26 21.40 40.86 -9.38
N GLY A 27 20.14 41.18 -9.66
CA GLY A 27 19.59 42.52 -9.48
C GLY A 27 18.64 42.52 -8.27
N PRO A 28 18.83 43.39 -7.26
CA PRO A 28 17.84 43.55 -6.21
C PRO A 28 16.57 44.19 -6.80
N PRO A 29 15.36 43.67 -6.50
CA PRO A 29 14.13 44.29 -6.97
C PRO A 29 13.99 45.70 -6.35
N PRO A 30 13.61 46.71 -7.14
CA PRO A 30 13.41 48.06 -6.65
C PRO A 30 12.22 48.14 -5.69
N GLY A 31 12.38 49.01 -4.70
CA GLY A 31 11.51 49.22 -3.56
C GLY A 31 10.03 49.24 -3.90
N ARG A 32 9.29 48.34 -3.25
CA ARG A 32 7.84 48.37 -3.18
C ARG A 32 7.45 49.07 -1.89
N ASP A 33 7.34 50.40 -1.96
CA ASP A 33 6.74 51.21 -0.91
C ASP A 33 5.30 50.73 -0.72
N SER A 34 5.11 49.91 0.32
CA SER A 34 3.79 49.44 0.71
C SER A 34 3.22 50.44 1.72
N PRO A 35 2.03 51.00 1.48
CA PRO A 35 1.39 51.94 2.38
C PRO A 35 0.98 51.20 3.66
N LEU A 36 1.60 51.58 4.78
CA LEU A 36 1.35 51.09 6.14
C LEU A 36 0.01 51.57 6.75
N SER A 37 -1.00 51.85 5.93
CA SER A 37 -2.22 52.56 6.35
C SER A 37 -3.51 51.73 6.36
N SER A 38 -3.45 50.39 6.38
CA SER A 38 -4.67 49.55 6.50
C SER A 38 -4.64 48.52 7.64
N LEU A 39 -3.88 48.77 8.70
CA LEU A 39 -3.90 47.91 9.90
C LEU A 39 -5.25 47.94 10.64
N SER A 40 -6.11 48.94 10.41
CA SER A 40 -7.45 49.01 11.01
C SER A 40 -8.47 48.04 10.40
N SER A 41 -8.21 47.45 9.24
CA SER A 41 -9.07 46.39 8.68
C SER A 41 -8.65 44.98 9.10
N LEU A 42 -7.43 44.81 9.62
CA LEU A 42 -6.97 43.52 10.12
C LEU A 42 -7.62 43.20 11.48
N ASP A 43 -7.73 44.20 12.36
CA ASP A 43 -8.41 44.04 13.65
C ASP A 43 -9.93 43.78 13.48
N ALA A 44 -10.55 44.38 12.45
CA ALA A 44 -11.94 44.09 12.10
C ALA A 44 -12.13 42.68 11.50
N TYR A 45 -11.16 42.19 10.71
CA TYR A 45 -11.17 40.82 10.20
C TYR A 45 -10.93 39.79 11.32
N GLN A 46 -10.02 40.12 12.24
CA GLN A 46 -9.63 39.29 13.38
C GLN A 46 -10.72 39.26 14.47
N ALA A 47 -11.54 40.32 14.59
CA ALA A 47 -12.75 40.33 15.41
C ALA A 47 -13.95 39.62 14.74
N SER A 48 -14.01 39.57 13.40
CA SER A 48 -15.06 38.82 12.67
C SER A 48 -14.78 37.31 12.61
N LEU A 49 -13.55 36.89 12.88
CA LEU A 49 -13.21 35.52 13.26
C LEU A 49 -13.65 35.28 14.70
N HIS A 50 -14.96 35.46 14.97
CA HIS A 50 -15.60 34.77 16.08
C HIS A 50 -15.15 33.31 16.00
N PRO A 51 -14.76 32.69 17.12
CA PRO A 51 -14.43 31.28 17.14
C PRO A 51 -15.69 30.52 16.73
N ILE A 52 -15.83 30.22 15.45
CA ILE A 52 -16.73 29.20 14.94
C ILE A 52 -16.31 27.98 15.74
N GLY A 53 -17.13 27.65 16.74
CA GLY A 53 -16.76 26.76 17.82
C GLY A 53 -16.08 25.55 17.20
N LYS A 54 -14.79 25.37 17.49
CA LYS A 54 -14.08 24.17 17.04
C LYS A 54 -14.97 23.02 17.52
N PRO A 55 -15.56 22.23 16.61
CA PRO A 55 -16.44 21.16 17.03
C PRO A 55 -15.62 20.34 18.03
N GLN A 56 -16.06 20.29 19.29
CA GLN A 56 -15.46 19.41 20.27
C GLN A 56 -15.78 18.01 19.80
N LEU A 57 -14.93 17.48 18.90
CA LEU A 57 -14.95 16.10 18.52
C LEU A 57 -14.69 15.35 19.82
N SER A 58 -15.70 14.61 20.28
CA SER A 58 -15.55 13.71 21.42
C SER A 58 -14.28 12.89 21.24
N SER A 59 -13.53 12.67 22.32
CA SER A 59 -12.30 11.87 22.28
C SER A 59 -12.53 10.47 21.67
N ARG A 60 -13.76 9.95 21.74
CA ARG A 60 -14.20 8.73 21.06
C ARG A 60 -14.24 8.87 19.54
N ASP A 61 -14.73 10.00 19.02
CA ASP A 61 -14.82 10.26 17.58
C ASP A 61 -13.43 10.49 16.98
N ALA A 62 -12.54 11.13 17.74
CA ALA A 62 -11.14 11.30 17.34
C ALA A 62 -10.42 9.94 17.21
N LEU A 63 -10.61 9.04 18.18
CA LEU A 63 -9.99 7.71 18.17
C LEU A 63 -10.55 6.82 17.06
N GLY A 64 -11.87 6.86 16.84
CA GLY A 64 -12.53 6.16 15.75
C GLY A 64 -12.06 6.63 14.38
N THR A 65 -11.90 7.95 14.20
CA THR A 65 -11.41 8.54 12.95
C THR A 65 -9.95 8.15 12.70
N TYR A 66 -9.08 8.25 13.72
CA TYR A 66 -7.68 7.85 13.61
C TYR A 66 -7.52 6.36 13.24
N PHE A 67 -8.25 5.50 13.94
CA PHE A 67 -8.27 4.05 13.68
C PHE A 67 -8.74 3.75 12.26
N MET A 68 -9.86 4.33 11.82
CA MET A 68 -10.36 4.13 10.46
C MET A 68 -9.36 4.62 9.40
N TRP A 69 -8.62 5.68 9.68
CA TRP A 69 -7.67 6.26 8.73
C TRP A 69 -6.41 5.41 8.58
N HIS A 70 -5.92 4.78 9.66
CA HIS A 70 -4.68 4.02 9.64
C HIS A 70 -4.89 2.52 9.39
N VAL A 71 -5.97 1.93 9.92
CA VAL A 71 -6.20 0.47 9.86
C VAL A 71 -6.81 0.06 8.53
N ARG A 72 -7.73 0.85 7.95
CA ARG A 72 -8.34 0.50 6.66
C ARG A 72 -7.33 0.35 5.52
N PRO A 73 -6.39 1.29 5.27
CA PRO A 73 -5.43 1.13 4.20
C PRO A 73 -4.47 -0.04 4.46
N LEU A 74 -4.11 -0.28 5.72
CA LEU A 74 -3.31 -1.44 6.10
C LEU A 74 -4.06 -2.74 5.73
N HIS A 75 -5.28 -2.91 6.23
CA HIS A 75 -6.12 -4.08 6.01
C HIS A 75 -6.27 -4.42 4.52
N ARG A 76 -6.57 -3.42 3.69
CA ARG A 76 -6.70 -3.59 2.23
C ARG A 76 -5.38 -4.02 1.59
N GLY A 77 -4.28 -3.41 2.02
CA GLY A 77 -2.94 -3.82 1.64
C GLY A 77 -2.66 -5.28 1.97
N MET A 78 -3.04 -5.72 3.18
CA MET A 78 -2.88 -7.12 3.61
C MET A 78 -3.73 -8.07 2.78
N CYS A 79 -5.03 -7.80 2.60
CA CYS A 79 -5.92 -8.65 1.79
C CYS A 79 -5.38 -8.83 0.38
N ARG A 80 -4.89 -7.75 -0.23
CA ARG A 80 -4.27 -7.79 -1.54
C ARG A 80 -2.99 -8.63 -1.55
N ALA A 81 -2.11 -8.43 -0.57
CA ALA A 81 -0.88 -9.21 -0.45
C ALA A 81 -1.18 -10.71 -0.26
N LEU A 82 -2.17 -11.05 0.55
CA LEU A 82 -2.63 -12.42 0.78
C LEU A 82 -3.16 -13.05 -0.51
N ILE A 83 -4.10 -12.40 -1.20
CA ILE A 83 -4.69 -12.94 -2.44
C ILE A 83 -3.62 -13.14 -3.52
N LEU A 84 -2.73 -12.17 -3.72
CA LEU A 84 -1.66 -12.28 -4.71
C LEU A 84 -0.65 -13.36 -4.35
N SER A 85 -0.24 -13.44 -3.08
CA SER A 85 0.72 -14.45 -2.63
C SER A 85 0.13 -15.86 -2.75
N LEU A 86 -1.16 -16.03 -2.42
CA LEU A 86 -1.86 -17.30 -2.57
C LEU A 86 -1.92 -17.71 -4.04
N PHE A 87 -2.33 -16.80 -4.92
CA PHE A 87 -2.43 -17.06 -6.35
C PHE A 87 -1.07 -17.46 -6.95
N ILE A 88 -0.02 -16.67 -6.71
CA ILE A 88 1.33 -16.95 -7.21
C ILE A 88 1.83 -18.29 -6.68
N THR A 89 1.60 -18.57 -5.40
CA THR A 89 2.02 -19.82 -4.77
C THR A 89 1.33 -21.01 -5.41
N LEU A 90 0.00 -20.98 -5.57
CA LEU A 90 -0.74 -22.09 -6.20
C LEU A 90 -0.31 -22.33 -7.64
N VAL A 91 -0.08 -21.27 -8.42
CA VAL A 91 0.43 -21.39 -9.79
C VAL A 91 1.83 -22.01 -9.78
N TRP A 92 2.71 -21.52 -8.91
CA TRP A 92 4.08 -22.01 -8.83
C TRP A 92 4.15 -23.48 -8.40
N THR A 93 3.47 -23.84 -7.32
CA THR A 93 3.47 -25.22 -6.81
C THR A 93 2.82 -26.18 -7.79
N TYR A 94 1.81 -25.75 -8.55
CA TYR A 94 1.25 -26.54 -9.65
C TYR A 94 2.29 -26.83 -10.75
N LEU A 95 3.03 -25.81 -11.17
CA LEU A 95 4.04 -25.94 -12.24
C LEU A 95 5.26 -26.75 -11.81
N ALA A 96 5.62 -26.69 -10.52
CA ALA A 96 6.79 -27.35 -9.96
C ALA A 96 6.48 -28.68 -9.25
N ARG A 97 5.23 -29.17 -9.31
CA ARG A 97 4.79 -30.36 -8.55
C ARG A 97 5.63 -31.60 -8.81
N ASP A 98 6.08 -31.83 -10.04
CA ASP A 98 6.85 -33.01 -10.44
C ASP A 98 8.35 -32.87 -10.09
N LEU A 99 8.74 -31.76 -9.46
CA LEU A 99 10.12 -31.44 -9.07
C LEU A 99 10.26 -31.24 -7.56
N TYR A 100 9.15 -31.03 -6.87
CA TYR A 100 9.09 -31.00 -5.42
C TYR A 100 8.95 -32.42 -4.89
N HIS A 101 10.07 -33.10 -4.76
CA HIS A 101 10.14 -34.36 -4.03
C HIS A 101 10.97 -34.15 -2.78
N TYR A 102 10.25 -33.81 -1.70
CA TYR A 102 10.85 -33.72 -0.39
C TYR A 102 11.10 -35.11 0.18
N ALA A 103 12.17 -35.26 0.95
CA ALA A 103 12.46 -36.53 1.64
C ALA A 103 11.37 -36.92 2.66
N ASN A 104 10.58 -35.94 3.12
CA ASN A 104 9.48 -36.14 4.05
C ASN A 104 8.14 -36.19 3.30
N ASP A 105 7.29 -37.14 3.66
CA ASP A 105 5.91 -37.23 3.16
C ASP A 105 5.05 -36.14 3.80
N TYR A 106 4.90 -35.01 3.11
CA TYR A 106 4.00 -33.94 3.53
C TYR A 106 2.56 -34.21 3.06
N PRO A 107 1.53 -33.82 3.83
CA PRO A 107 0.14 -33.96 3.39
C PRO A 107 -0.11 -33.24 2.07
N THR A 108 -0.82 -33.88 1.14
CA THR A 108 -1.21 -33.29 -0.14
C THR A 108 -2.62 -32.69 -0.08
N TRP A 109 -2.84 -31.51 -0.65
CA TRP A 109 -4.17 -30.96 -0.88
C TRP A 109 -4.70 -31.41 -2.23
N PHE A 110 -5.90 -32.00 -2.23
CA PHE A 110 -6.56 -32.54 -3.43
C PHE A 110 -5.72 -33.57 -4.20
N GLY A 111 -4.73 -34.20 -3.54
CA GLY A 111 -3.79 -35.13 -4.19
C GLY A 111 -2.82 -34.49 -5.19
N VAL A 112 -2.76 -33.16 -5.27
CA VAL A 112 -1.95 -32.45 -6.28
C VAL A 112 -0.90 -31.53 -5.65
N PHE A 113 -1.22 -30.89 -4.52
CA PHE A 113 -0.36 -29.87 -3.94
C PHE A 113 0.25 -30.32 -2.63
N ASP A 114 1.57 -30.40 -2.55
CA ASP A 114 2.22 -30.61 -1.26
C ASP A 114 1.99 -29.40 -0.34
N SER A 115 1.48 -29.67 0.86
CA SER A 115 1.16 -28.64 1.84
C SER A 115 2.38 -27.79 2.23
N PHE A 116 3.57 -28.40 2.31
CA PHE A 116 4.79 -27.73 2.72
C PHE A 116 5.19 -26.57 1.80
N PRO A 117 5.46 -26.77 0.49
CA PRO A 117 5.79 -25.66 -0.40
C PRO A 117 4.65 -24.66 -0.50
N VAL A 118 3.38 -25.09 -0.48
CA VAL A 118 2.24 -24.16 -0.50
C VAL A 118 2.25 -23.23 0.71
N ILE A 119 2.42 -23.76 1.92
CA ILE A 119 2.39 -22.95 3.14
C ILE A 119 3.60 -22.01 3.19
N LEU A 120 4.80 -22.51 2.91
CA LEU A 120 6.02 -21.70 3.00
C LEU A 120 6.08 -20.61 1.94
N TRP A 121 5.73 -20.91 0.68
CA TRP A 121 5.70 -19.89 -0.37
C TRP A 121 4.63 -18.84 -0.10
N PHE A 122 3.44 -19.26 0.35
CA PHE A 122 2.37 -18.35 0.69
C PHE A 122 2.76 -17.41 1.84
N ALA A 123 3.29 -17.96 2.93
CA ALA A 123 3.73 -17.19 4.08
C ALA A 123 4.91 -16.26 3.73
N GLY A 124 5.92 -16.79 3.02
CA GLY A 124 7.11 -16.06 2.61
C GLY A 124 6.78 -14.89 1.68
N LEU A 125 5.97 -15.10 0.65
CA LEU A 125 5.56 -14.03 -0.27
C LEU A 125 4.65 -13.00 0.41
N THR A 126 3.75 -13.44 1.30
CA THR A 126 2.91 -12.51 2.07
C THR A 126 3.78 -11.63 2.96
N LEU A 127 4.66 -12.23 3.76
CA LEU A 127 5.57 -11.51 4.63
C LEU A 127 6.49 -10.59 3.84
N ASN A 128 7.01 -11.05 2.70
CA ASN A 128 7.82 -10.25 1.79
C ASN A 128 7.07 -8.99 1.32
N ASN A 129 5.84 -9.14 0.83
CA ASN A 129 5.03 -8.00 0.37
C ASN A 129 4.68 -7.05 1.52
N MET A 130 4.38 -7.56 2.73
CA MET A 130 4.04 -6.73 3.88
C MET A 130 5.25 -6.03 4.50
N LEU A 131 6.32 -6.76 4.81
CA LEU A 131 7.51 -6.21 5.45
C LEU A 131 8.25 -5.28 4.49
N LEU A 132 8.54 -5.75 3.28
CA LEU A 132 9.36 -4.98 2.35
C LEU A 132 8.55 -3.90 1.66
N GLY A 133 7.35 -4.23 1.16
CA GLY A 133 6.52 -3.29 0.42
C GLY A 133 5.92 -2.18 1.28
N TYR A 134 5.46 -2.50 2.50
CA TYR A 134 4.77 -1.55 3.37
C TYR A 134 5.68 -0.89 4.42
N LEU A 135 6.63 -1.62 5.02
CA LEU A 135 7.41 -1.09 6.14
C LEU A 135 8.77 -0.55 5.71
N ILE A 136 9.51 -1.28 4.88
CA ILE A 136 10.92 -0.96 4.62
C ILE A 136 11.09 -0.03 3.41
N LEU A 137 10.50 -0.36 2.26
CA LEU A 137 10.69 0.42 1.03
C LEU A 137 10.35 1.91 1.16
N PRO A 138 9.23 2.31 1.78
CA PRO A 138 8.90 3.73 1.94
C PRO A 138 9.94 4.51 2.76
N ARG A 139 10.64 3.84 3.68
CA ARG A 139 11.69 4.43 4.52
C ARG A 139 13.04 4.51 3.80
N VAL A 140 13.36 3.51 2.99
CA VAL A 140 14.66 3.40 2.29
C VAL A 140 14.67 4.20 0.99
N VAL A 141 13.57 4.21 0.25
CA VAL A 141 13.46 4.91 -1.05
C VAL A 141 12.37 5.98 -0.96
N PRO A 142 12.71 7.18 -0.44
CA PRO A 142 11.74 8.25 -0.22
C PRO A 142 11.07 8.68 -1.52
N ASP A 143 9.80 9.10 -1.42
CA ASP A 143 8.94 9.46 -2.56
C ASP A 143 9.47 10.60 -3.43
N LYS A 144 10.48 11.35 -2.93
CA LYS A 144 11.21 12.36 -3.70
C LYS A 144 11.93 11.78 -4.92
N VAL A 145 12.23 10.47 -4.92
CA VAL A 145 12.72 9.76 -6.10
C VAL A 145 11.51 9.33 -6.94
N SER A 146 10.86 10.30 -7.59
CA SER A 146 9.68 10.04 -8.41
C SER A 146 10.04 9.50 -9.81
N GLY A 147 9.09 8.81 -10.43
CA GLY A 147 9.20 8.31 -11.80
C GLY A 147 9.93 6.97 -11.94
N THR A 148 10.33 6.65 -13.18
CA THR A 148 10.91 5.35 -13.56
C THR A 148 12.14 4.98 -12.73
N LYS A 149 12.99 5.97 -12.40
CA LYS A 149 14.20 5.75 -11.59
C LYS A 149 13.85 5.23 -10.18
N GLY A 150 12.82 5.80 -9.54
CA GLY A 150 12.36 5.37 -8.23
C GLY A 150 11.85 3.93 -8.23
N HIS A 151 11.11 3.55 -9.27
CA HIS A 151 10.63 2.18 -9.43
C HIS A 151 11.77 1.17 -9.57
N VAL A 152 12.76 1.46 -10.42
CA VAL A 152 13.93 0.57 -10.61
C VAL A 152 14.69 0.39 -9.30
N VAL A 153 14.96 1.47 -8.57
CA VAL A 153 15.64 1.40 -7.27
C VAL A 153 14.83 0.60 -6.25
N ARG A 154 13.51 0.81 -6.17
CA ARG A 154 12.61 0.05 -5.29
C ARG A 154 12.62 -1.44 -5.62
N THR A 155 12.57 -1.81 -6.89
CA THR A 155 12.63 -3.21 -7.33
C THR A 155 13.98 -3.84 -7.00
N LEU A 156 15.09 -3.10 -7.21
CA LEU A 156 16.43 -3.61 -6.91
C LEU A 156 16.63 -3.83 -5.40
N VAL A 157 16.26 -2.85 -4.57
CA VAL A 157 16.34 -2.98 -3.10
C VAL A 157 15.49 -4.15 -2.63
N HIS A 158 14.27 -4.28 -3.15
CA HIS A 158 13.39 -5.39 -2.81
C HIS A 158 13.98 -6.73 -3.24
N PHE A 159 14.50 -6.85 -4.46
CA PHE A 159 15.14 -8.06 -4.94
C PHE A 159 16.29 -8.51 -4.04
N LEU A 160 17.18 -7.59 -3.65
CA LEU A 160 18.31 -7.91 -2.78
C LEU A 160 17.86 -8.39 -1.39
N MET A 161 16.88 -7.71 -0.80
CA MET A 161 16.35 -8.08 0.51
C MET A 161 15.60 -9.41 0.47
N TYR A 162 14.76 -9.62 -0.54
CA TYR A 162 14.05 -10.86 -0.78
C TYR A 162 15.03 -12.03 -0.96
N SER A 163 16.04 -11.86 -1.82
CA SER A 163 17.06 -12.88 -2.09
C SER A 163 17.82 -13.26 -0.82
N THR A 164 18.14 -12.26 0.02
CA THR A 164 18.82 -12.49 1.31
C THR A 164 17.95 -13.31 2.26
N LEU A 165 16.67 -12.95 2.39
CA LEU A 165 15.71 -13.67 3.23
C LEU A 165 15.47 -15.10 2.74
N LEU A 166 15.35 -15.28 1.42
CA LEU A 166 15.20 -16.58 0.78
C LEU A 166 16.41 -17.49 1.07
N ILE A 167 17.63 -17.02 0.78
CA ILE A 167 18.85 -17.80 1.05
C ILE A 167 18.98 -18.13 2.54
N SER A 168 18.66 -17.18 3.42
CA SER A 168 18.73 -17.41 4.87
C SER A 168 17.71 -18.45 5.33
N GLY A 169 16.48 -18.38 4.83
CA GLY A 169 15.41 -19.33 5.13
C GLY A 169 15.72 -20.74 4.62
N GLU A 170 16.22 -20.85 3.39
CA GLU A 170 16.65 -22.13 2.79
C GLU A 170 17.84 -22.72 3.52
N THR A 171 18.83 -21.91 3.87
CA THR A 171 20.00 -22.35 4.66
C THR A 171 19.56 -22.88 6.02
N PHE A 172 18.64 -22.18 6.70
CA PHE A 172 18.11 -22.61 7.98
C PHE A 172 17.28 -23.90 7.85
N ALA A 173 16.38 -23.98 6.87
CA ALA A 173 15.57 -25.15 6.62
C ALA A 173 16.43 -26.40 6.33
N TYR A 174 17.48 -26.24 5.52
CA TYR A 174 18.37 -27.33 5.15
C TYR A 174 19.29 -27.75 6.30
N HIS A 175 20.11 -26.83 6.83
CA HIS A 175 21.17 -27.16 7.79
C HIS A 175 20.69 -27.32 9.23
N VAL A 176 19.56 -26.69 9.60
CA VAL A 176 19.05 -26.72 10.98
C VAL A 176 17.85 -27.64 11.11
N LEU A 177 16.90 -27.59 10.16
CA LEU A 177 15.68 -28.41 10.22
C LEU A 177 15.79 -29.73 9.46
N GLY A 178 16.88 -29.95 8.69
CA GLY A 178 17.07 -31.14 7.88
C GLY A 178 16.05 -31.28 6.73
N ILE A 179 15.38 -30.18 6.37
CA ILE A 179 14.43 -30.17 5.25
C ILE A 179 15.21 -30.01 3.96
N SER A 180 15.36 -31.11 3.23
CA SER A 180 16.05 -31.12 1.93
C SER A 180 15.09 -31.53 0.82
N ASN A 181 15.20 -30.83 -0.30
CA ASN A 181 14.65 -31.29 -1.58
C ASN A 181 15.68 -32.24 -2.23
N ASN A 182 15.21 -33.07 -3.15
CA ASN A 182 15.97 -34.12 -3.81
C ASN A 182 17.46 -33.75 -4.08
N MET A 183 18.39 -34.54 -3.53
CA MET A 183 19.84 -34.23 -3.47
C MET A 183 20.57 -34.41 -4.81
N ASP A 184 19.85 -34.81 -5.86
CA ASP A 184 20.41 -35.08 -7.20
C ASP A 184 20.95 -33.82 -7.89
N TYR A 185 20.54 -32.63 -7.44
CA TYR A 185 20.98 -31.36 -8.02
C TYR A 185 22.05 -30.70 -7.15
N PRO A 186 23.08 -30.06 -7.73
CA PRO A 186 24.06 -29.31 -6.95
C PRO A 186 23.36 -28.17 -6.19
N GLY A 187 23.80 -27.88 -4.98
CA GLY A 187 23.33 -26.75 -4.18
C GLY A 187 23.78 -25.40 -4.74
N LEU A 188 23.42 -24.31 -4.08
CA LEU A 188 24.04 -23.00 -4.30
C LEU A 188 25.48 -23.01 -3.75
N PRO A 189 26.45 -22.42 -4.46
CA PRO A 189 27.87 -22.54 -4.11
C PRO A 189 28.25 -21.89 -2.77
N ILE A 190 27.41 -21.00 -2.23
CA ILE A 190 27.72 -20.23 -1.01
C ILE A 190 27.21 -20.92 0.25
N CYS A 191 26.02 -21.54 0.19
CA CYS A 191 25.32 -22.09 1.36
C CYS A 191 25.12 -23.62 1.30
N ASP A 192 25.43 -24.25 0.15
CA ASP A 192 25.04 -25.64 -0.14
C ASP A 192 23.56 -25.91 0.20
N CYS A 193 22.71 -25.01 -0.29
CA CYS A 193 21.27 -25.02 -0.07
C CYS A 193 20.54 -24.89 -1.42
N LEU A 194 19.23 -25.14 -1.47
CA LEU A 194 18.42 -25.00 -2.69
C LEU A 194 18.91 -25.94 -3.82
N HIS A 195 18.84 -27.25 -3.56
CA HIS A 195 19.15 -28.33 -4.50
C HIS A 195 17.98 -28.48 -5.49
N ALA A 196 18.07 -27.78 -6.62
CA ALA A 196 17.04 -27.76 -7.65
C ALA A 196 17.64 -27.54 -9.05
N PRO A 197 16.92 -27.87 -10.14
CA PRO A 197 17.32 -27.51 -11.49
C PRO A 197 17.59 -26.01 -11.63
N ALA A 198 18.53 -25.63 -12.51
CA ALA A 198 18.97 -24.24 -12.66
C ALA A 198 17.82 -23.25 -12.91
N PHE A 199 16.84 -23.62 -13.75
CA PHE A 199 15.69 -22.75 -14.03
C PHE A 199 14.83 -22.53 -12.78
N MET A 200 14.67 -23.55 -11.93
CA MET A 200 13.88 -23.47 -10.70
C MET A 200 14.54 -22.51 -9.72
N LYS A 201 15.87 -22.54 -9.61
CA LYS A 201 16.63 -21.54 -8.83
C LYS A 201 16.38 -20.13 -9.33
N VAL A 202 16.38 -19.92 -10.65
CA VAL A 202 16.09 -18.60 -11.24
C VAL A 202 14.67 -18.17 -10.89
N VAL A 203 13.68 -19.05 -11.03
CA VAL A 203 12.29 -18.71 -10.69
C VAL A 203 12.14 -18.36 -9.21
N TYR A 204 12.79 -19.11 -8.31
CA TYR A 204 12.80 -18.78 -6.89
C TYR A 204 13.21 -17.33 -6.64
N PHE A 205 14.31 -16.87 -7.24
CA PHE A 205 14.76 -15.48 -7.09
C PHE A 205 13.84 -14.46 -7.79
N LEU A 206 13.09 -14.87 -8.82
CA LEU A 206 12.15 -14.00 -9.53
C LEU A 206 10.76 -13.90 -8.88
N LEU A 207 10.35 -14.86 -8.05
CA LEU A 207 9.02 -14.87 -7.43
C LEU A 207 8.77 -13.65 -6.53
N GLY A 208 9.77 -13.21 -5.76
CA GLY A 208 9.67 -11.99 -4.94
C GLY A 208 9.44 -10.72 -5.77
N PRO A 209 10.34 -10.36 -6.70
CA PRO A 209 10.14 -9.22 -7.61
C PRO A 209 8.84 -9.32 -8.42
N LEU A 210 8.44 -10.51 -8.85
CA LEU A 210 7.19 -10.72 -9.56
C LEU A 210 6.00 -10.41 -8.65
N SER A 211 5.97 -10.89 -7.41
CA SER A 211 4.90 -10.58 -6.47
C SER A 211 4.84 -9.09 -6.16
N GLN A 212 6.00 -8.45 -6.00
CA GLN A 212 6.11 -7.01 -5.78
C GLN A 212 5.59 -6.22 -6.99
N ALA A 213 5.99 -6.61 -8.20
CA ALA A 213 5.52 -5.98 -9.43
C ALA A 213 4.00 -6.08 -9.54
N LEU A 214 3.42 -7.27 -9.36
CA LEU A 214 1.97 -7.44 -9.35
C LEU A 214 1.30 -6.61 -8.24
N TRP A 215 1.93 -6.52 -7.07
CA TRP A 215 1.45 -5.71 -5.96
C TRP A 215 1.57 -4.18 -6.18
N TYR A 216 2.44 -3.70 -7.06
CA TYR A 216 2.47 -2.29 -7.46
C TYR A 216 1.61 -1.98 -8.69
N TYR A 217 1.67 -2.84 -9.71
CA TYR A 217 1.10 -2.60 -11.04
C TYR A 217 -0.36 -2.97 -11.17
N ILE A 218 -0.86 -3.96 -10.42
CA ILE A 218 -2.32 -4.15 -10.36
C ILE A 218 -2.85 -2.84 -9.75
N PRO A 219 -3.65 -2.06 -10.50
CA PRO A 219 -3.95 -0.70 -10.10
C PRO A 219 -4.54 -0.74 -8.69
N ASN A 220 -3.95 0.03 -7.78
CA ASN A 220 -4.64 0.39 -6.56
C ASN A 220 -5.77 1.34 -7.01
N VAL A 221 -6.85 0.75 -7.52
CA VAL A 221 -7.98 1.46 -8.13
C VAL A 221 -8.41 2.58 -7.19
N GLU A 222 -8.40 2.30 -5.89
CA GLU A 222 -8.74 3.24 -4.84
C GLU A 222 -7.73 4.37 -4.64
N GLY A 223 -6.42 4.12 -4.72
CA GLY A 223 -5.39 5.17 -4.58
C GLY A 223 -5.48 6.19 -5.73
N GLN A 224 -5.71 5.70 -6.95
CA GLN A 224 -6.03 6.57 -8.08
C GLN A 224 -7.37 7.29 -7.87
N THR A 225 -8.35 6.62 -7.27
CA THR A 225 -9.66 7.24 -6.98
C THR A 225 -9.54 8.33 -5.92
N ALA A 226 -8.74 8.14 -4.88
CA ALA A 226 -8.50 9.13 -3.82
C ALA A 226 -7.75 10.35 -4.35
N ALA A 227 -6.69 10.13 -5.14
CA ALA A 227 -5.99 11.22 -5.82
C ALA A 227 -6.91 11.99 -6.77
N ARG A 228 -7.78 11.29 -7.52
CA ARG A 228 -8.80 11.91 -8.38
C ARG A 228 -9.84 12.69 -7.58
N ARG A 229 -10.28 12.18 -6.41
CA ARG A 229 -11.21 12.86 -5.51
C ARG A 229 -10.59 14.13 -4.94
N LEU A 230 -9.34 14.08 -4.48
CA LEU A 230 -8.62 15.25 -4.00
C LEU A 230 -8.41 16.28 -5.11
N ALA A 231 -8.01 15.84 -6.30
CA ALA A 231 -7.86 16.72 -7.45
C ALA A 231 -9.18 17.36 -7.88
N ARG A 232 -10.31 16.62 -7.83
CA ARG A 232 -11.65 17.17 -8.10
C ARG A 232 -12.02 18.22 -7.05
N TYR A 233 -11.81 17.91 -5.77
CA TYR A 233 -12.09 18.83 -4.67
C TYR A 233 -11.27 20.13 -4.76
N LYS A 234 -9.97 20.05 -5.09
CA LYS A 234 -9.13 21.24 -5.31
C LYS A 234 -9.70 22.12 -6.45
N ARG A 235 -10.11 21.52 -7.58
CA ARG A 235 -10.71 22.24 -8.71
C ARG A 235 -12.07 22.86 -8.38
N GLU A 236 -12.89 22.20 -7.57
CA GLU A 236 -14.19 22.73 -7.13
C GLU A 236 -13.99 23.96 -6.24
N ARG A 237 -13.06 23.92 -5.26
CA ARG A 237 -12.74 25.12 -4.47
C ARG A 237 -12.18 26.27 -5.30
N GLU A 238 -11.29 25.98 -6.25
CA GLU A 238 -10.76 27.00 -7.17
C GLU A 238 -11.88 27.67 -7.98
N ARG A 239 -12.88 26.90 -8.44
CA ARG A 239 -14.05 27.46 -9.15
C ARG A 239 -14.91 28.36 -8.26
N GLU A 240 -14.99 28.07 -6.98
CA GLU A 240 -15.77 28.83 -6.01
C GLU A 240 -15.00 30.06 -5.46
N ASN A 241 -13.79 30.33 -5.95
CA ASN A 241 -12.88 31.36 -5.40
C ASN A 241 -12.64 31.18 -3.89
N LEU A 242 -12.75 29.94 -3.41
CA LEU A 242 -12.45 29.65 -2.02
C LEU A 242 -10.93 29.58 -1.84
N PRO A 243 -10.40 30.07 -0.71
CA PRO A 243 -8.95 30.06 -0.45
C PRO A 243 -8.42 28.63 -0.56
N ALA A 244 -7.22 28.46 -1.14
CA ALA A 244 -6.58 27.16 -1.23
C ALA A 244 -6.47 26.52 0.16
N VAL A 245 -6.76 25.22 0.26
CA VAL A 245 -6.59 24.46 1.52
C VAL A 245 -5.10 24.15 1.72
N ASP A 246 -4.25 25.17 1.72
CA ASP A 246 -2.82 24.98 1.95
C ASP A 246 -2.55 24.61 3.42
N ALA A 247 -3.51 24.90 4.32
CA ALA A 247 -3.41 24.61 5.74
C ALA A 247 -3.57 23.12 6.13
N LEU A 248 -4.08 22.24 5.25
CA LEU A 248 -4.19 20.80 5.57
C LEU A 248 -2.96 20.00 5.13
N GLU A 249 -2.20 20.47 4.14
CA GLU A 249 -1.07 19.71 3.58
C GLU A 249 0.18 19.73 4.46
N THR A 250 0.33 20.70 5.36
CA THR A 250 1.54 20.78 6.19
C THR A 250 1.50 19.89 7.44
N GLY A 251 0.37 19.26 7.79
CA GLY A 251 0.28 18.39 8.98
C GLY A 251 0.66 19.09 10.31
N THR A 252 0.92 20.39 10.28
CA THR A 252 1.31 21.26 11.40
C THR A 252 0.11 22.03 11.94
N LEU A 253 -1.05 21.38 12.00
CA LEU A 253 -2.03 21.73 13.03
C LEU A 253 -1.50 21.15 14.35
N SER A 254 -0.48 21.82 14.89
CA SER A 254 -0.22 21.77 16.33
C SER A 254 -1.50 22.29 16.99
N LEU A 255 -2.34 21.38 17.49
CA LEU A 255 -3.39 21.74 18.43
C LEU A 255 -2.69 22.28 19.68
N SER A 256 -2.33 23.56 19.68
CA SER A 256 -2.23 24.31 20.93
C SER A 256 -3.65 24.38 21.49
N VAL A 257 -3.96 23.46 22.40
CA VAL A 257 -5.14 23.54 23.26
C VAL A 257 -4.95 24.80 24.11
N PRO A 258 -5.78 25.84 23.97
CA PRO A 258 -5.73 26.93 24.92
C PRO A 258 -6.34 26.43 26.25
N ASP A 259 -5.53 26.43 27.31
CA ASP A 259 -5.98 26.27 28.70
C ASP A 259 -6.82 27.49 29.10
N VAL A 260 -8.08 27.54 28.69
CA VAL A 260 -9.06 28.47 29.28
C VAL A 260 -10.40 27.74 29.37
N ILE A 261 -10.63 27.11 30.52
CA ILE A 261 -11.97 26.70 30.95
C ILE A 261 -12.59 27.94 31.58
N GLU A 262 -13.37 28.69 30.80
CA GLU A 262 -14.28 29.70 31.36
C GLU A 262 -15.65 29.04 31.46
N GLU A 263 -16.10 28.79 32.69
CA GLU A 263 -17.41 28.21 32.99
C GLU A 263 -18.51 29.21 32.57
N VAL A 264 -19.28 28.86 31.54
CA VAL A 264 -20.49 29.59 31.16
C VAL A 264 -21.68 29.02 31.95
N PRO A 265 -22.49 29.86 32.63
CA PRO A 265 -23.60 29.38 33.43
C PRO A 265 -24.73 28.84 32.54
N VAL A 266 -25.22 27.66 32.92
CA VAL A 266 -26.39 26.98 32.36
C VAL A 266 -27.61 27.87 32.55
N ARG A 267 -28.25 28.24 31.43
CA ARG A 267 -29.53 28.95 31.43
C ARG A 267 -30.63 27.92 31.18
N ASP A 268 -31.35 27.59 32.23
CA ASP A 268 -32.55 26.77 32.16
C ASP A 268 -33.61 27.51 31.32
N SER A 269 -34.07 26.88 30.24
CA SER A 269 -35.28 27.29 29.55
C SER A 269 -36.24 26.12 29.49
N GLU A 270 -37.22 26.17 30.40
CA GLU A 270 -38.53 25.55 30.26
C GLU A 270 -39.15 25.91 28.90
N ARG A 271 -39.65 24.92 28.16
CA ARG A 271 -40.88 25.07 27.36
C ARG A 271 -41.47 23.75 26.88
N ASP A 272 -42.61 23.44 27.48
CA ASP A 272 -43.89 23.07 26.89
C ASP A 272 -43.96 22.05 25.74
N SER A 273 -44.50 20.89 26.11
CA SER A 273 -45.57 20.11 25.50
C SER A 273 -46.35 20.74 24.32
N ASP A 274 -46.50 19.94 23.25
CA ASP A 274 -47.77 19.49 22.64
C ASP A 274 -47.43 18.64 21.39
N MET A 275 -47.82 17.35 21.31
CA MET A 275 -49.11 16.75 20.99
C MET A 275 -49.22 16.35 19.50
N ASP A 276 -49.41 15.04 19.29
CA ASP A 276 -50.04 14.31 18.19
C ASP A 276 -49.76 14.67 16.72
N SER A 277 -49.19 13.71 15.98
CA SER A 277 -49.80 13.26 14.72
C SER A 277 -49.36 11.86 14.33
N GLU A 278 -50.38 11.03 14.15
CA GLU A 278 -50.38 9.70 13.55
C GLU A 278 -50.00 9.74 12.06
N ARG A 279 -49.77 8.52 11.52
CA ARG A 279 -49.59 8.12 10.10
C ARG A 279 -48.13 8.20 9.61
N GLU A 280 -47.59 7.22 8.89
CA GLU A 280 -48.24 6.35 7.90
C GLU A 280 -47.44 5.04 7.78
N ILE A 281 -48.17 3.92 7.77
CA ILE A 281 -47.66 2.57 7.54
C ILE A 281 -47.66 2.36 6.03
N ASP A 282 -46.50 2.40 5.40
CA ASP A 282 -46.34 1.98 4.00
C ASP A 282 -45.67 0.60 3.90
N THR A 283 -46.55 -0.39 3.83
CA THR A 283 -46.60 -1.45 2.81
C THR A 283 -45.25 -1.91 2.18
N LEU A 284 -44.72 -3.00 2.73
CA LEU A 284 -43.82 -3.91 2.02
C LEU A 284 -44.63 -4.73 1.00
N PRO A 285 -44.20 -4.85 -0.27
CA PRO A 285 -44.82 -5.79 -1.20
C PRO A 285 -44.40 -7.24 -0.88
N PRO A 286 -45.34 -8.19 -0.86
CA PRO A 286 -45.03 -9.61 -0.82
C PRO A 286 -44.79 -10.14 -2.24
N CYS A 287 -44.21 -11.35 -2.29
CA CYS A 287 -44.11 -12.24 -3.45
C CYS A 287 -42.97 -11.97 -4.44
N LEU A 288 -42.00 -12.90 -4.49
CA LEU A 288 -41.73 -13.74 -5.68
C LEU A 288 -40.66 -14.81 -5.36
N SER A 289 -41.13 -15.93 -4.82
CA SER A 289 -40.67 -17.29 -5.15
C SER A 289 -41.96 -18.08 -5.35
N PRO A 290 -42.08 -19.02 -6.31
CA PRO A 290 -41.11 -20.07 -6.60
C PRO A 290 -40.96 -20.41 -8.11
N CYS A 291 -39.95 -21.20 -8.47
CA CYS A 291 -39.98 -22.23 -9.53
C CYS A 291 -38.54 -22.66 -9.84
N LEU A 292 -38.14 -23.84 -9.39
CA LEU A 292 -37.31 -24.75 -10.21
C LEU A 292 -37.42 -26.16 -9.62
N SER A 293 -38.34 -26.90 -10.24
CA SER A 293 -38.45 -28.36 -10.33
C SER A 293 -37.08 -28.97 -10.66
N ARG A 294 -36.66 -30.02 -9.95
CA ARG A 294 -36.80 -31.43 -10.35
C ARG A 294 -36.13 -31.74 -11.70
N GLU A 295 -34.93 -32.32 -11.64
CA GLU A 295 -34.55 -33.46 -12.48
C GLU A 295 -33.81 -34.48 -11.60
N GLU A 296 -34.49 -35.60 -11.36
CA GLU A 296 -33.90 -36.88 -10.97
C GLU A 296 -33.59 -37.66 -12.25
N GLY A 297 -32.48 -38.40 -12.22
CA GLY A 297 -32.15 -39.49 -13.14
C GLY A 297 -31.00 -39.16 -14.10
N SER A 298 -30.15 -40.08 -14.52
CA SER A 298 -29.95 -41.51 -14.26
C SER A 298 -28.77 -41.94 -15.16
N ALA A 299 -28.02 -42.97 -14.76
CA ALA A 299 -26.99 -43.70 -15.54
C ALA A 299 -25.72 -42.89 -15.90
N MET A 300 -24.48 -43.36 -15.67
CA MET A 300 -23.88 -44.70 -15.66
C MET A 300 -22.66 -44.71 -14.73
#